data_AF-A0A2D9HRV9-F1
#
_entry.id   AF-A0A2D9HRV9-F1
#
_cell.length_a   1.000
_cell.length_b   1.000
_cell.length_c   1.000
_cell.angle_alpha   90.00
_cell.angle_beta   90.00
_cell.angle_gamma   90.00
#
_symmetry.space_group_name_H-M   'P 1'
#
loop_
_entity.id
_entity.type
_entity.pdbx_description
1 polymer ?
#
loop_
_entity_poly.entity_id
_entity_poly.type
_entity_poly.pdbx_seq_one_letter_code
_entity_poly.pdbx_strand_id
1 'polypeptide(L)'
;MTSSLLSRFSHNMQSGVSLGLLALAFVGCGSTDAANTDDQEAASLDSAAHFNAWILESPEDASRYVDRAAWHLRQGRITLGLEDLNLALQADSNHAPAWSAKADALYLNQAFEPCIEHLEACLEVVPGHIPCLLRRAEMHIHLGQHPEAFAKLNDVLRQDALNHEAYWMKGMIYRDQGNAANAKSSFQTAVEVNPDFFDGYIALGLALAAENDTLAIGYYTTAMELNPNSVEAKYNLAYFLQERQPTSRPFLLRAMGLYRDILKLDSQNATAAFNQGYIHLEHFQQYDSAVVHFSQAIDALPYYHQAFYNRGLAYESLDDLTQAELDYREALRYQPDFTSAALALQRVLDR
;
A
#
# COMPACT_ATOMS: atom_id res chain seq x y z
N MET A 1 13.06 -29.35 -0.24
CA MET A 1 11.64 -29.35 0.15
C MET A 1 11.39 -28.05 0.88
N THR A 2 11.17 -26.98 0.14
CA THR A 2 11.03 -25.61 0.65
C THR A 2 9.84 -25.01 -0.09
N SER A 3 8.66 -25.30 0.45
CA SER A 3 7.37 -24.75 0.05
C SER A 3 6.78 -24.04 1.26
N SER A 4 6.05 -22.97 0.98
CA SER A 4 5.21 -22.18 1.87
C SER A 4 5.91 -21.40 2.98
N LEU A 5 6.04 -20.07 2.79
CA LEU A 5 6.02 -19.07 3.88
C LEU A 5 5.65 -17.64 3.38
N LEU A 6 5.27 -17.47 2.11
CA LEU A 6 4.90 -16.17 1.52
C LEU A 6 3.41 -15.76 1.72
N SER A 7 2.65 -16.41 2.60
CA SER A 7 1.18 -16.20 2.67
C SER A 7 0.62 -15.59 3.97
N ARG A 8 1.41 -14.97 4.86
CA ARG A 8 0.86 -14.54 6.16
C ARG A 8 1.24 -13.16 6.73
N PHE A 9 1.77 -12.24 5.93
CA PHE A 9 1.89 -10.84 6.37
C PHE A 9 1.53 -9.86 5.26
N SER A 10 0.24 -9.77 4.94
CA SER A 10 -0.35 -8.67 4.18
C SER A 10 -1.80 -8.44 4.60
N HIS A 11 -1.99 -7.99 5.84
CA HIS A 11 -3.26 -7.41 6.29
C HIS A 11 -2.96 -6.14 7.09
N ASN A 12 -2.92 -5.03 6.35
CA ASN A 12 -3.39 -3.68 6.70
C ASN A 12 -2.66 -2.68 5.79
N MET A 13 -3.10 -2.59 4.54
CA MET A 13 -2.91 -1.38 3.74
C MET A 13 -4.30 -0.83 3.48
N GLN A 14 -4.68 0.17 4.28
CA GLN A 14 -5.72 1.10 3.91
C GLN A 14 -5.21 1.88 2.71
N SER A 15 -5.78 1.65 1.53
CA SER A 15 -5.71 2.56 0.40
C SER A 15 -6.52 3.82 0.74
N GLY A 16 -5.93 4.67 1.57
CA GLY A 16 -6.39 6.03 1.78
C GLY A 16 -5.95 6.87 0.57
N VAL A 17 -6.91 7.32 -0.22
CA VAL A 17 -6.72 8.40 -1.20
C VAL A 17 -6.20 9.63 -0.43
N SER A 18 -4.89 9.85 -0.44
CA SER A 18 -4.31 11.09 0.06
C SER A 18 -4.42 12.15 -1.04
N LEU A 19 -5.44 13.00 -0.97
CA LEU A 19 -5.41 14.28 -1.68
C LEU A 19 -4.27 15.12 -1.10
N GLY A 20 -3.16 15.19 -1.83
CA GLY A 20 -2.06 16.09 -1.55
C GLY A 20 -2.47 17.54 -1.82
N LEU A 21 -2.68 18.31 -0.75
CA LEU A 21 -2.71 19.77 -0.80
C LEU A 21 -1.28 20.29 -0.99
N LEU A 22 -0.98 20.78 -2.20
CA LEU A 22 0.28 21.39 -2.58
C LEU A 22 0.35 22.81 -2.00
N ALA A 23 0.95 23.00 -0.82
CA ALA A 23 1.22 24.34 -0.28
C ALA A 23 2.53 24.89 -0.87
N LEU A 24 2.42 25.67 -1.95
CA LEU A 24 3.51 26.50 -2.47
C LEU A 24 3.73 27.71 -1.55
N ALA A 25 4.80 27.69 -0.75
CA ALA A 25 5.22 28.83 0.04
C ALA A 25 5.91 29.88 -0.86
N PHE A 26 5.16 30.91 -1.26
CA PHE A 26 5.75 32.19 -1.68
C PHE A 26 5.83 33.12 -0.48
N VAL A 27 7.04 33.57 -0.15
CA VAL A 27 7.28 34.66 0.80
C VAL A 27 6.78 35.96 0.14
N GLY A 28 5.65 36.47 0.61
CA GLY A 28 5.11 37.78 0.27
C GLY A 28 4.62 38.48 1.53
N CYS A 29 5.30 39.56 1.93
CA CYS A 29 4.84 40.43 3.00
C CYS A 29 3.60 41.23 2.54
N GLY A 30 2.46 41.08 3.23
CA GLY A 30 1.36 42.05 3.14
C GLY A 30 -0.05 41.48 3.41
N SER A 31 -0.69 42.03 4.45
CA SER A 31 -2.13 41.97 4.81
C SER A 31 -2.67 40.67 5.45
N THR A 32 -3.12 40.79 6.70
CA THR A 32 -3.58 39.71 7.60
C THR A 32 -5.09 39.52 7.67
N ASP A 33 -5.89 40.07 6.75
CA ASP A 33 -7.37 40.02 6.86
C ASP A 33 -8.07 39.15 5.79
N ALA A 34 -7.36 38.65 4.76
CA ALA A 34 -7.97 37.85 3.69
C ALA A 34 -7.88 36.32 3.91
N ALA A 35 -6.93 35.83 4.70
CA ALA A 35 -6.76 34.40 4.95
C ALA A 35 -7.86 33.80 5.86
N ASN A 36 -8.54 34.64 6.65
CA ASN A 36 -9.54 34.19 7.63
C ASN A 36 -10.94 34.03 7.03
N THR A 37 -11.24 34.70 5.92
CA THR A 37 -12.54 34.63 5.25
C THR A 37 -12.67 33.38 4.40
N ASP A 38 -11.62 33.00 3.67
CA ASP A 38 -11.63 31.81 2.80
C ASP A 38 -11.72 30.52 3.61
N ASP A 39 -11.02 30.43 4.75
CA ASP A 39 -11.09 29.27 5.65
C ASP A 39 -12.46 29.16 6.35
N GLN A 40 -13.10 30.29 6.70
CA GLN A 40 -14.44 30.31 7.28
C GLN A 40 -15.53 29.99 6.25
N GLU A 41 -15.37 30.45 5.01
CA GLU A 41 -16.27 30.16 3.90
C GLU A 41 -16.16 28.67 3.50
N ALA A 42 -14.94 28.12 3.40
CA ALA A 42 -14.71 26.70 3.17
C ALA A 42 -15.28 25.82 4.30
N ALA A 43 -15.08 26.20 5.57
CA ALA A 43 -15.67 25.48 6.70
C ALA A 43 -17.21 25.56 6.74
N SER A 44 -17.79 26.66 6.21
CA SER A 44 -19.24 26.80 6.11
C SER A 44 -19.84 25.86 5.06
N LEU A 45 -19.13 25.63 3.94
CA LEU A 45 -19.52 24.74 2.87
C LEU A 45 -19.33 23.25 3.24
N ASP A 46 -18.38 22.91 4.11
CA ASP A 46 -18.17 21.53 4.58
C ASP A 46 -18.99 21.20 5.86
N SER A 47 -20.27 21.59 5.89
CA SER A 47 -21.13 21.44 7.08
C SER A 47 -22.45 20.73 6.76
N ALA A 48 -23.01 20.02 7.75
CA ALA A 48 -24.35 19.44 7.64
C ALA A 48 -25.41 20.50 7.29
N ALA A 49 -25.29 21.71 7.83
CA ALA A 49 -26.23 22.79 7.56
C ALA A 49 -26.20 23.19 6.08
N HIS A 50 -25.00 23.31 5.49
CA HIS A 50 -24.83 23.59 4.07
C HIS A 50 -25.45 22.50 3.20
N PHE A 51 -25.04 21.24 3.39
CA PHE A 51 -25.57 20.15 2.56
C PHE A 51 -27.09 19.97 2.71
N ASN A 52 -27.64 20.19 3.91
CA ASN A 52 -29.09 20.15 4.13
C ASN A 52 -29.82 21.27 3.37
N ALA A 53 -29.32 22.51 3.47
CA ALA A 53 -29.91 23.63 2.74
C ALA A 53 -29.81 23.41 1.23
N TRP A 54 -28.66 22.93 0.76
CA TRP A 54 -28.43 22.63 -0.64
C TRP A 54 -29.38 21.55 -1.15
N ILE A 55 -29.60 20.46 -0.43
CA ILE A 55 -30.59 19.45 -0.83
C ILE A 55 -32.01 20.04 -0.88
N LEU A 56 -32.39 20.92 0.05
CA LEU A 56 -33.73 21.53 0.06
C LEU A 56 -34.01 22.42 -1.15
N GLU A 57 -32.98 23.01 -1.75
CA GLU A 57 -33.11 23.83 -2.96
C GLU A 57 -33.45 23.02 -4.21
N SER A 58 -33.03 21.75 -4.28
CA SER A 58 -33.38 20.83 -5.39
C SER A 58 -33.37 19.37 -4.89
N PRO A 59 -34.45 18.93 -4.21
CA PRO A 59 -34.52 17.59 -3.60
C PRO A 59 -34.53 16.43 -4.60
N GLU A 60 -34.71 16.69 -5.88
CA GLU A 60 -34.67 15.72 -6.97
C GLU A 60 -33.27 15.50 -7.54
N ASP A 61 -32.29 16.34 -7.18
CA ASP A 61 -30.91 16.25 -7.67
C ASP A 61 -30.13 15.21 -6.86
N ALA A 62 -30.03 14.00 -7.41
CA ALA A 62 -29.32 12.88 -6.80
C ALA A 62 -27.86 13.23 -6.41
N SER A 63 -27.21 14.11 -7.16
CA SER A 63 -25.81 14.50 -6.94
C SER A 63 -25.61 15.14 -5.55
N ARG A 64 -26.59 15.92 -5.07
CA ARG A 64 -26.50 16.59 -3.76
C ARG A 64 -26.49 15.61 -2.60
N TYR A 65 -27.23 14.52 -2.75
CA TYR A 65 -27.21 13.42 -1.79
C TYR A 65 -25.88 12.65 -1.85
N VAL A 66 -25.32 12.42 -3.05
CA VAL A 66 -23.99 11.81 -3.19
C VAL A 66 -22.91 12.66 -2.52
N ASP A 67 -22.95 13.98 -2.69
CA ASP A 67 -21.97 14.88 -2.08
C ASP A 67 -22.09 14.92 -0.55
N ARG A 68 -23.33 14.96 -0.01
CA ARG A 68 -23.55 14.85 1.43
C ARG A 68 -23.13 13.47 1.96
N ALA A 69 -23.37 12.40 1.20
CA ALA A 69 -22.89 11.07 1.54
C ALA A 69 -21.37 11.02 1.63
N ALA A 70 -20.66 11.57 0.63
CA ALA A 70 -19.21 11.67 0.63
C ALA A 70 -18.70 12.43 1.86
N TRP A 71 -19.35 13.52 2.24
CA TRP A 71 -19.06 14.24 3.48
C TRP A 71 -19.28 13.39 4.73
N HIS A 72 -20.40 12.66 4.84
CA HIS A 72 -20.64 11.74 5.95
C HIS A 72 -19.59 10.64 6.05
N LEU A 73 -19.21 10.04 4.92
CA LEU A 73 -18.22 8.96 4.83
C LEU A 73 -16.82 9.44 5.22
N ARG A 74 -16.38 10.63 4.78
CA ARG A 74 -15.11 11.23 5.22
C ARG A 74 -15.02 11.43 6.73
N GLN A 75 -16.17 11.61 7.39
CA GLN A 75 -16.29 11.78 8.83
C GLN A 75 -16.53 10.46 9.58
N GLY A 76 -16.42 9.31 8.90
CA GLY A 76 -16.64 7.97 9.47
C GLY A 76 -18.11 7.64 9.78
N ARG A 77 -19.06 8.47 9.35
CA ARG A 77 -20.50 8.27 9.58
C ARG A 77 -21.11 7.40 8.47
N ILE A 78 -20.69 6.13 8.45
CA ILE A 78 -21.01 5.19 7.37
C ILE A 78 -22.52 5.01 7.16
N THR A 79 -23.29 4.83 8.25
CA THR A 79 -24.74 4.64 8.16
C THR A 79 -25.43 5.81 7.47
N LEU A 80 -25.11 7.05 7.85
CA LEU A 80 -25.70 8.25 7.25
C LEU A 80 -25.28 8.42 5.79
N GLY A 81 -24.03 8.10 5.46
CA GLY A 81 -23.57 8.10 4.07
C GLY A 81 -24.34 7.10 3.21
N LEU A 82 -24.57 5.88 3.70
CA LEU A 82 -25.36 4.87 3.00
C LEU A 82 -26.84 5.26 2.86
N GLU A 83 -27.42 5.90 3.87
CA GLU A 83 -28.78 6.46 3.80
C GLU A 83 -28.91 7.52 2.72
N ASP A 84 -27.95 8.45 2.63
CA ASP A 84 -27.92 9.45 1.57
C ASP A 84 -27.76 8.86 0.19
N LEU A 85 -26.93 7.82 0.03
CA LEU A 85 -26.80 7.13 -1.26
C LEU A 85 -28.09 6.39 -1.64
N ASN A 86 -28.85 5.89 -0.67
CA ASN A 86 -30.19 5.35 -0.94
C ASN A 86 -31.15 6.45 -1.39
N LEU A 87 -31.11 7.64 -0.78
CA LEU A 87 -31.91 8.78 -1.20
C LEU A 87 -31.51 9.26 -2.61
N ALA A 88 -30.22 9.28 -2.94
CA ALA A 88 -29.74 9.60 -4.28
C ALA A 88 -30.34 8.65 -5.34
N LEU A 89 -30.33 7.34 -5.08
CA LEU A 89 -30.91 6.33 -5.97
C LEU A 89 -32.44 6.31 -5.99
N GLN A 90 -33.09 6.86 -4.96
CA GLN A 90 -34.54 7.10 -4.98
C GLN A 90 -34.90 8.32 -5.83
N ALA A 91 -34.07 9.37 -5.81
CA ALA A 91 -34.25 10.56 -6.63
C ALA A 91 -34.00 10.27 -8.12
N ASP A 92 -32.92 9.55 -8.43
CA ASP A 92 -32.61 9.07 -9.77
C ASP A 92 -32.00 7.65 -9.71
N SER A 93 -32.81 6.66 -10.11
CA SER A 93 -32.39 5.25 -10.10
C SER A 93 -31.27 4.94 -11.08
N ASN A 94 -31.03 5.80 -12.08
CA ASN A 94 -30.00 5.63 -13.09
C ASN A 94 -28.76 6.49 -12.80
N HIS A 95 -28.69 7.14 -11.63
CA HIS A 95 -27.57 8.00 -11.25
C HIS A 95 -26.29 7.18 -11.01
N ALA A 96 -25.47 7.07 -12.06
CA ALA A 96 -24.27 6.23 -12.05
C ALA A 96 -23.29 6.53 -10.90
N PRO A 97 -23.01 7.80 -10.53
CA PRO A 97 -22.13 8.11 -9.39
C PRO A 97 -22.63 7.55 -8.05
N ALA A 98 -23.95 7.57 -7.79
CA ALA A 98 -24.53 7.05 -6.54
C ALA A 98 -24.35 5.54 -6.43
N TRP A 99 -24.50 4.81 -7.55
CA TRP A 99 -24.29 3.36 -7.58
C TRP A 99 -22.87 2.98 -7.16
N SER A 100 -21.85 3.59 -7.78
CA SER A 100 -20.45 3.31 -7.46
C SER A 100 -20.07 3.79 -6.06
N ALA A 101 -20.50 5.00 -5.67
CA ALA A 101 -20.21 5.52 -4.33
C ALA A 101 -20.77 4.62 -3.22
N LYS A 102 -21.97 4.04 -3.42
CA LYS A 102 -22.55 3.08 -2.47
C LYS A 102 -21.81 1.75 -2.45
N ALA A 103 -21.41 1.24 -3.61
CA ALA A 103 -20.58 0.03 -3.67
C ALA A 103 -19.25 0.23 -2.91
N ASP A 104 -18.59 1.37 -3.13
CA ASP A 104 -17.34 1.71 -2.44
C ASP A 104 -17.54 1.86 -0.93
N ALA A 105 -18.63 2.50 -0.49
CA ALA A 105 -18.97 2.61 0.92
C ALA A 105 -19.21 1.23 1.58
N LEU A 106 -19.90 0.31 0.89
CA LEU A 106 -20.12 -1.06 1.36
C LEU A 106 -18.81 -1.85 1.43
N TYR A 107 -17.97 -1.74 0.40
CA TYR A 107 -16.66 -2.39 0.35
C TYR A 107 -15.74 -1.92 1.49
N LEU A 108 -15.62 -0.61 1.69
CA LEU A 108 -14.80 -0.03 2.77
C LEU A 108 -15.33 -0.40 4.16
N ASN A 109 -16.65 -0.60 4.29
CA ASN A 109 -17.28 -1.11 5.50
C ASN A 109 -17.19 -2.64 5.64
N GLN A 110 -16.48 -3.33 4.74
CA GLN A 110 -16.32 -4.79 4.70
C GLN A 110 -17.65 -5.56 4.60
N ALA A 111 -18.72 -4.89 4.13
CA ALA A 111 -20.01 -5.50 3.85
C ALA A 111 -19.98 -6.13 2.45
N PHE A 112 -19.18 -7.19 2.28
CA PHE A 112 -18.86 -7.76 0.96
C PHE A 112 -20.07 -8.36 0.25
N GLU A 113 -20.93 -9.12 0.95
CA GLU A 113 -22.13 -9.69 0.33
C GLU A 113 -23.10 -8.59 -0.14
N PRO A 114 -23.50 -7.61 0.70
CA PRO A 114 -24.29 -6.47 0.22
C PRO A 114 -23.60 -5.67 -0.90
N CYS A 115 -22.28 -5.54 -0.88
CA CYS A 115 -21.53 -4.88 -1.94
C CYS A 115 -21.68 -5.61 -3.27
N ILE A 116 -21.56 -6.94 -3.29
CA ILE A 116 -21.70 -7.75 -4.50
C ILE A 116 -23.13 -7.67 -5.04
N GLU A 117 -24.14 -7.83 -4.19
CA GLU A 117 -25.55 -7.70 -4.59
C GLU A 117 -25.83 -6.32 -5.19
N HIS A 118 -25.31 -5.26 -4.56
CA HIS A 118 -25.47 -3.88 -5.03
C HIS A 118 -24.73 -3.62 -6.35
N LEU A 119 -23.55 -4.20 -6.56
CA LEU A 119 -22.82 -4.13 -7.84
C LEU A 119 -23.55 -4.87 -8.96
N GLU A 120 -24.18 -6.00 -8.66
CA GLU A 120 -24.99 -6.73 -9.65
C GLU A 120 -26.20 -5.88 -10.06
N ALA A 121 -26.92 -5.30 -9.11
CA ALA A 121 -28.00 -4.35 -9.39
C ALA A 121 -27.53 -3.12 -10.20
N CYS A 122 -26.37 -2.56 -9.86
CA CYS A 122 -25.74 -1.46 -10.63
C CYS A 122 -25.58 -1.84 -12.11
N LEU A 123 -25.07 -3.04 -12.38
CA LEU A 123 -24.79 -3.51 -13.75
C LEU A 123 -26.04 -4.01 -14.49
N GLU A 124 -27.14 -4.26 -13.80
CA GLU A 124 -28.46 -4.46 -14.44
C GLU A 124 -29.05 -3.14 -14.92
N VAL A 125 -28.96 -2.08 -14.11
CA VAL A 125 -29.52 -0.75 -14.42
C VAL A 125 -28.62 0.03 -15.38
N VAL A 126 -27.31 0.00 -15.16
CA VAL A 126 -26.29 0.71 -15.93
C VAL A 126 -25.17 -0.26 -16.36
N PRO A 127 -25.40 -1.12 -17.38
CA PRO A 127 -24.48 -2.21 -17.72
C PRO A 127 -23.05 -1.79 -18.09
N GLY A 128 -22.87 -0.56 -18.58
CA GLY A 128 -21.58 -0.01 -18.97
C GLY A 128 -20.85 0.76 -17.87
N HIS A 129 -21.38 0.85 -16.65
CA HIS A 129 -20.78 1.70 -15.61
C HIS A 129 -19.40 1.18 -15.18
N ILE A 130 -18.34 1.81 -15.68
CA ILE A 130 -16.94 1.37 -15.54
C ILE A 130 -16.55 1.18 -14.06
N PRO A 131 -16.82 2.11 -13.13
CA PRO A 131 -16.51 1.92 -11.71
C PRO A 131 -17.15 0.66 -11.10
N CYS A 132 -18.42 0.36 -11.41
CA CYS A 132 -19.06 -0.87 -10.93
C CYS A 132 -18.45 -2.12 -11.59
N LEU A 133 -18.09 -2.06 -12.87
CA LEU A 133 -17.42 -3.17 -13.57
C LEU A 133 -16.05 -3.47 -12.94
N LEU A 134 -15.24 -2.44 -12.68
CA LEU A 134 -13.93 -2.55 -12.04
C LEU A 134 -14.06 -3.11 -10.62
N ARG A 135 -14.93 -2.53 -9.78
CA ARG A 135 -15.15 -3.04 -8.42
C ARG A 135 -15.66 -4.49 -8.41
N ARG A 136 -16.55 -4.86 -9.35
CA ARG A 136 -17.02 -6.25 -9.46
C ARG A 136 -15.91 -7.20 -9.91
N ALA A 137 -15.05 -6.76 -10.85
CA ALA A 137 -13.88 -7.52 -11.26
C ALA A 137 -12.91 -7.74 -10.09
N GLU A 138 -12.71 -6.73 -9.24
CA GLU A 138 -11.85 -6.82 -8.06
C GLU A 138 -12.40 -7.85 -7.06
N MET A 139 -13.71 -7.87 -6.85
CA MET A 139 -14.35 -8.88 -6.00
C MET A 139 -14.13 -10.28 -6.56
N HIS A 140 -14.25 -10.44 -7.88
CA HIS A 140 -13.95 -11.73 -8.52
C HIS A 140 -12.48 -12.14 -8.33
N ILE A 141 -11.52 -11.21 -8.41
CA ILE A 141 -10.09 -11.49 -8.15
C ILE A 141 -9.89 -11.99 -6.71
N HIS A 142 -10.44 -11.29 -5.72
CA HIS A 142 -10.34 -11.71 -4.32
C HIS A 142 -10.97 -13.08 -4.05
N LEU A 143 -12.02 -13.44 -4.79
CA LEU A 143 -12.68 -14.75 -4.72
C LEU A 143 -11.98 -15.83 -5.56
N GLY A 144 -10.90 -15.52 -6.28
CA GLY A 144 -10.22 -16.44 -7.19
C GLY A 144 -11.01 -16.76 -8.48
N GLN A 145 -12.08 -16.02 -8.75
CA GLN A 145 -12.97 -16.15 -9.91
C GLN A 145 -12.36 -15.41 -11.12
N HIS A 146 -11.17 -15.85 -11.53
CA HIS A 146 -10.40 -15.18 -12.58
C HIS A 146 -11.12 -15.07 -13.94
N PRO A 147 -11.85 -16.09 -14.44
CA PRO A 147 -12.59 -15.97 -15.70
C PRO A 147 -13.64 -14.85 -15.68
N GLU A 148 -14.39 -14.74 -14.60
CA GLU A 148 -15.42 -13.73 -14.39
C GLU A 148 -14.81 -12.34 -14.26
N ALA A 149 -13.69 -12.22 -13.53
CA ALA A 149 -12.93 -10.97 -13.47
C ALA A 149 -12.49 -10.52 -14.87
N PHE A 150 -11.88 -11.41 -15.67
CA PHE A 150 -11.48 -11.08 -17.04
C PHE A 150 -12.67 -10.65 -17.91
N ALA A 151 -13.85 -11.25 -17.76
CA ALA A 151 -15.03 -10.84 -18.50
C ALA A 151 -15.37 -9.37 -18.23
N LYS A 152 -15.43 -8.97 -16.95
CA LYS A 152 -15.70 -7.59 -16.53
C LYS A 152 -14.60 -6.62 -16.97
N LEU A 153 -13.33 -7.00 -16.83
CA LEU A 153 -12.21 -6.16 -17.30
C LEU A 153 -12.21 -5.98 -18.82
N ASN A 154 -12.60 -7.01 -19.57
CA ASN A 154 -12.75 -6.89 -21.02
C ASN A 154 -13.96 -6.03 -21.41
N ASP A 155 -15.03 -6.01 -20.60
CA ASP A 155 -16.15 -5.07 -20.77
C ASP A 155 -15.71 -3.62 -20.54
N VAL A 156 -14.84 -3.36 -19.54
CA VAL A 156 -14.22 -2.05 -19.32
C VAL A 156 -13.36 -1.66 -20.53
N LEU A 157 -12.44 -2.52 -20.94
CA LEU A 157 -11.50 -2.22 -22.03
C LEU A 157 -12.16 -2.07 -23.42
N ARG A 158 -13.38 -2.58 -23.61
CA ARG A 158 -14.18 -2.32 -24.81
C ARG A 158 -14.76 -0.91 -24.85
N GLN A 159 -14.97 -0.28 -23.69
CA GLN A 159 -15.51 1.07 -23.56
C GLN A 159 -14.41 2.11 -23.43
N ASP A 160 -13.39 1.79 -22.63
CA ASP A 160 -12.22 2.61 -22.38
C ASP A 160 -10.95 1.77 -22.59
N ALA A 161 -10.40 1.84 -23.79
CA ALA A 161 -9.21 1.10 -24.17
C ALA A 161 -7.94 1.60 -23.47
N LEU A 162 -7.98 2.75 -22.78
CA LEU A 162 -6.85 3.33 -22.05
C LEU A 162 -7.02 3.20 -20.53
N ASN A 163 -7.95 2.35 -20.07
CA ASN A 163 -8.21 2.15 -18.66
C ASN A 163 -7.05 1.43 -17.95
N HIS A 164 -6.21 2.18 -17.25
CA HIS A 164 -5.03 1.66 -16.55
C HIS A 164 -5.37 0.65 -15.45
N GLU A 165 -6.43 0.87 -14.68
CA GLU A 165 -6.88 -0.05 -13.62
C GLU A 165 -7.20 -1.43 -14.19
N ALA A 166 -7.92 -1.48 -15.32
CA ALA A 166 -8.24 -2.76 -15.95
C ALA A 166 -6.99 -3.53 -16.40
N TYR A 167 -5.99 -2.86 -16.98
CA TYR A 167 -4.71 -3.50 -17.32
C TYR A 167 -3.95 -3.97 -16.08
N TRP A 168 -3.91 -3.16 -15.03
CA TRP A 168 -3.27 -3.53 -13.76
C TRP A 168 -3.93 -4.74 -13.12
N MET A 169 -5.25 -4.79 -13.05
CA MET A 169 -6.00 -5.93 -12.53
C MET A 169 -5.81 -7.20 -13.35
N LYS A 170 -5.72 -7.10 -14.69
CA LYS A 170 -5.31 -8.24 -15.54
C LYS A 170 -3.91 -8.73 -15.19
N GLY A 171 -2.98 -7.80 -14.94
CA GLY A 171 -1.63 -8.11 -14.47
C GLY A 171 -1.62 -8.88 -13.15
N MET A 172 -2.46 -8.46 -12.18
CA MET A 172 -2.64 -9.18 -10.92
C MET A 172 -3.15 -10.60 -11.14
N ILE A 173 -4.19 -10.78 -11.97
CA ILE A 173 -4.71 -12.11 -12.29
C ILE A 173 -3.63 -13.00 -12.91
N TYR A 174 -2.86 -12.49 -13.87
CA TYR A 174 -1.78 -13.27 -14.49
C TYR A 174 -0.68 -13.63 -13.49
N ARG A 175 -0.32 -12.72 -12.58
CA ARG A 175 0.65 -13.00 -11.51
C ARG A 175 0.14 -14.12 -10.60
N ASP A 176 -1.11 -14.08 -10.19
CA ASP A 176 -1.70 -15.08 -9.29
C ASP A 176 -1.81 -16.46 -9.97
N GLN A 177 -1.91 -16.48 -11.31
CA GLN A 177 -1.82 -17.70 -12.13
C GLN A 177 -0.38 -18.18 -12.38
N GLY A 178 0.65 -17.45 -11.92
CA GLY A 178 2.07 -17.75 -12.18
C GLY A 178 2.53 -17.39 -13.60
N ASN A 179 1.73 -16.67 -14.38
CA ASN A 179 2.08 -16.21 -15.72
C ASN A 179 2.81 -14.86 -15.67
N ALA A 180 4.09 -14.91 -15.28
CA ALA A 180 4.91 -13.72 -15.09
C ALA A 180 5.03 -12.84 -16.34
N ALA A 181 5.14 -13.44 -17.54
CA ALA A 181 5.28 -12.70 -18.79
C ALA A 181 4.05 -11.82 -19.10
N ASN A 182 2.85 -12.39 -18.99
CA ASN A 182 1.61 -11.64 -19.23
C ASN A 182 1.32 -10.64 -18.10
N ALA A 183 1.71 -10.97 -16.86
CA ALA A 183 1.61 -10.04 -15.74
C ALA A 183 2.46 -8.78 -16.01
N LYS A 184 3.74 -8.96 -16.34
CA LYS A 184 4.66 -7.87 -16.68
C LYS A 184 4.13 -7.01 -17.84
N SER A 185 3.69 -7.65 -18.93
CA SER A 185 3.12 -6.95 -20.09
C SER A 185 1.88 -6.12 -19.73
N SER A 186 1.00 -6.66 -18.88
CA SER A 186 -0.22 -5.96 -18.46
C SER A 186 0.11 -4.78 -17.52
N PHE A 187 1.02 -4.95 -16.56
CA PHE A 187 1.48 -3.84 -15.71
C PHE A 187 2.21 -2.76 -16.51
N GLN A 188 3.01 -3.14 -17.51
CA GLN A 188 3.64 -2.21 -18.43
C GLN A 188 2.59 -1.40 -19.20
N THR A 189 1.57 -2.06 -19.74
CA THR A 189 0.48 -1.34 -20.43
C THR A 189 -0.22 -0.35 -19.49
N ALA A 190 -0.44 -0.73 -18.22
CA ALA A 190 -1.10 0.14 -17.23
C ALA A 190 -0.34 1.46 -17.00
N VAL A 191 1.00 1.42 -16.89
CA VAL A 191 1.81 2.64 -16.71
C VAL A 191 2.03 3.42 -18.01
N GLU A 192 1.97 2.75 -19.17
CA GLU A 192 2.05 3.41 -20.48
C GLU A 192 0.78 4.23 -20.78
N VAL A 193 -0.39 3.71 -20.42
CA VAL A 193 -1.67 4.43 -20.63
C VAL A 193 -1.97 5.46 -19.53
N ASN A 194 -1.42 5.28 -18.32
CA ASN A 194 -1.45 6.28 -17.26
C ASN A 194 -0.06 6.44 -16.60
N PRO A 195 0.74 7.44 -17.04
CA PRO A 195 2.06 7.70 -16.48
C PRO A 195 2.09 8.16 -15.01
N ASP A 196 0.95 8.54 -14.43
CA ASP A 196 0.82 8.96 -13.03
C ASP A 196 0.33 7.83 -12.11
N PHE A 197 0.20 6.60 -12.63
CA PHE A 197 -0.37 5.48 -11.89
C PHE A 197 0.64 4.77 -10.98
N PHE A 198 0.77 5.27 -9.75
CA PHE A 198 1.68 4.76 -8.72
C PHE A 198 1.67 3.22 -8.56
N ASP A 199 0.50 2.61 -8.38
CA ASP A 199 0.38 1.17 -8.13
C ASP A 199 0.85 0.32 -9.33
N GLY A 200 0.75 0.87 -10.54
CA GLY A 200 1.28 0.26 -11.76
C GLY A 200 2.81 0.18 -11.73
N TYR A 201 3.48 1.27 -11.33
CA TYR A 201 4.94 1.30 -11.20
C TYR A 201 5.44 0.35 -10.11
N ILE A 202 4.74 0.27 -8.98
CA ILE A 202 5.06 -0.70 -7.92
C ILE A 202 4.91 -2.13 -8.44
N ALA A 203 3.78 -2.46 -9.05
CA ALA A 203 3.52 -3.81 -9.55
C ALA A 203 4.52 -4.24 -10.65
N LEU A 204 4.85 -3.34 -11.58
CA LEU A 204 5.83 -3.59 -12.63
C LEU A 204 7.25 -3.71 -12.07
N GLY A 205 7.63 -2.84 -11.13
CA GLY A 205 8.90 -2.92 -10.40
C GLY A 205 9.06 -4.26 -9.68
N LEU A 206 8.00 -4.75 -9.02
CA LEU A 206 7.99 -6.05 -8.35
C LEU A 206 8.13 -7.21 -9.35
N ALA A 207 7.42 -7.16 -10.48
CA ALA A 207 7.53 -8.18 -11.52
C ALA A 207 8.95 -8.27 -12.09
N LEU A 208 9.60 -7.13 -12.34
CA LEU A 208 10.98 -7.04 -12.81
C LEU A 208 11.99 -7.48 -11.73
N ALA A 209 11.75 -7.09 -10.48
CA ALA A 209 12.60 -7.45 -9.35
C ALA A 209 12.64 -8.98 -9.12
N ALA A 210 11.52 -9.68 -9.32
CA ALA A 210 11.45 -11.13 -9.24
C ALA A 210 12.33 -11.84 -10.30
N GLU A 211 12.59 -11.17 -11.43
CA GLU A 211 13.51 -11.63 -12.50
C GLU A 211 14.94 -11.11 -12.29
N ASN A 212 15.22 -10.39 -11.19
CA ASN A 212 16.49 -9.67 -10.94
C ASN A 212 16.83 -8.66 -12.06
N ASP A 213 15.81 -8.14 -12.77
CA ASP A 213 15.98 -7.15 -13.84
C ASP A 213 16.20 -5.74 -13.26
N THR A 214 17.33 -5.14 -13.62
CA THR A 214 17.73 -3.81 -13.16
C THR A 214 16.79 -2.67 -13.56
N LEU A 215 15.93 -2.88 -14.56
CA LEU A 215 14.90 -1.91 -14.92
C LEU A 215 13.95 -1.61 -13.75
N ALA A 216 13.79 -2.53 -12.80
CA ALA A 216 13.04 -2.31 -11.56
C ALA A 216 13.46 -1.03 -10.82
N ILE A 217 14.75 -0.66 -10.87
CA ILE A 217 15.27 0.58 -10.25
C ILE A 217 14.56 1.81 -10.81
N GLY A 218 14.38 1.88 -12.13
CA GLY A 218 13.73 3.01 -12.81
C GLY A 218 12.26 3.12 -12.42
N TYR A 219 11.53 2.00 -12.43
CA TYR A 219 10.11 1.98 -12.08
C TYR A 219 9.87 2.32 -10.61
N TYR A 220 10.66 1.80 -9.66
CA TYR A 220 10.55 2.22 -8.26
C TYR A 220 10.97 3.67 -8.04
N THR A 221 11.97 4.17 -8.77
CA THR A 221 12.36 5.59 -8.70
C THR A 221 11.19 6.48 -9.16
N THR A 222 10.52 6.11 -10.25
CA THR A 222 9.33 6.83 -10.74
C THR A 222 8.19 6.78 -9.73
N ALA A 223 7.92 5.62 -9.11
CA ALA A 223 6.92 5.50 -8.05
C ALA A 223 7.24 6.44 -6.86
N MET A 224 8.51 6.58 -6.48
CA MET A 224 8.94 7.53 -5.44
C MET A 224 8.81 9.00 -5.88
N GLU A 225 8.93 9.32 -7.17
CA GLU A 225 8.70 10.67 -7.68
C GLU A 225 7.22 11.03 -7.62
N LEU A 226 6.33 10.08 -7.97
CA LEU A 226 4.88 10.25 -7.86
C LEU A 226 4.41 10.38 -6.41
N ASN A 227 4.97 9.58 -5.50
CA ASN A 227 4.70 9.67 -4.07
C ASN A 227 5.99 9.72 -3.23
N PRO A 228 6.54 10.92 -3.00
CA PRO A 228 7.80 11.12 -2.26
C PRO A 228 7.79 10.61 -0.82
N ASN A 229 6.61 10.45 -0.21
CA ASN A 229 6.46 9.96 1.16
C ASN A 229 6.11 8.48 1.24
N SER A 230 5.98 7.77 0.10
CA SER A 230 5.71 6.32 0.10
C SER A 230 6.85 5.55 0.78
N VAL A 231 6.53 4.86 1.87
CA VAL A 231 7.43 3.90 2.54
C VAL A 231 7.60 2.65 1.68
N GLU A 232 6.53 2.17 1.05
CA GLU A 232 6.53 1.00 0.18
C GLU A 232 7.51 1.15 -1.00
N ALA A 233 7.43 2.26 -1.74
CA ALA A 233 8.30 2.48 -2.90
C ALA A 233 9.79 2.53 -2.49
N LYS A 234 10.10 3.24 -1.39
CA LYS A 234 11.45 3.29 -0.82
C LYS A 234 11.94 1.93 -0.39
N TYR A 235 11.10 1.17 0.30
CA TYR A 235 11.43 -0.15 0.82
C TYR A 235 11.70 -1.13 -0.32
N ASN A 236 10.81 -1.21 -1.30
CA ASN A 236 10.95 -2.09 -2.45
C ASN A 236 12.23 -1.79 -3.24
N LEU A 237 12.56 -0.50 -3.44
CA LEU A 237 13.82 -0.12 -4.08
C LEU A 237 15.04 -0.49 -3.22
N ALA A 238 15.02 -0.17 -1.92
CA ALA A 238 16.13 -0.45 -1.02
C ALA A 238 16.43 -1.94 -0.94
N TYR A 239 15.38 -2.75 -0.77
CA TYR A 239 15.47 -4.19 -0.72
C TYR A 239 15.98 -4.78 -2.04
N PHE A 240 15.47 -4.30 -3.19
CA PHE A 240 15.98 -4.73 -4.48
C PHE A 240 17.46 -4.41 -4.67
N LEU A 241 17.91 -3.21 -4.28
CA LEU A 241 19.31 -2.81 -4.36
C LEU A 241 20.23 -3.64 -3.45
N GLN A 242 19.72 -4.06 -2.29
CA GLN A 242 20.41 -4.92 -1.33
C GLN A 242 20.58 -6.34 -1.88
N GLU A 243 19.48 -6.98 -2.28
CA GLU A 243 19.42 -8.41 -2.60
C GLU A 243 19.79 -8.77 -4.05
N ARG A 244 19.77 -7.80 -4.97
CA ARG A 244 20.07 -8.07 -6.38
C ARG A 244 21.45 -8.69 -6.57
N GLN A 245 21.60 -9.53 -7.59
CA GLN A 245 22.88 -10.14 -7.93
C GLN A 245 23.37 -9.71 -9.33
N PRO A 246 24.62 -9.23 -9.47
CA PRO A 246 25.58 -8.92 -8.41
C PRO A 246 25.21 -7.61 -7.67
N THR A 247 25.26 -7.61 -6.34
CA THR A 247 25.17 -6.38 -5.53
C THR A 247 26.52 -5.68 -5.48
N SER A 248 26.55 -4.38 -5.17
CA SER A 248 27.79 -3.60 -5.08
C SER A 248 27.70 -2.53 -4.00
N ARG A 249 28.86 -2.06 -3.52
CA ARG A 249 28.94 -1.05 -2.45
C ARG A 249 28.11 0.22 -2.75
N PRO A 250 28.11 0.81 -3.97
CA PRO A 250 27.22 1.93 -4.29
C PRO A 250 25.72 1.61 -4.12
N PHE A 251 25.29 0.41 -4.51
CA PHE A 251 23.88 0.01 -4.33
C PHE A 251 23.52 -0.17 -2.87
N LEU A 252 24.41 -0.78 -2.08
CA LEU A 252 24.22 -0.92 -0.63
C LEU A 252 24.15 0.43 0.08
N LEU A 253 25.01 1.38 -0.27
CA LEU A 253 24.96 2.74 0.28
C LEU A 253 23.65 3.46 -0.10
N ARG A 254 23.16 3.26 -1.33
CA ARG A 254 21.86 3.80 -1.77
C ARG A 254 20.71 3.14 -1.00
N ALA A 255 20.72 1.82 -0.81
CA ALA A 255 19.72 1.09 -0.03
C ALA A 255 19.67 1.59 1.43
N MET A 256 20.82 1.73 2.09
CA MET A 256 20.91 2.30 3.44
C MET A 256 20.38 3.73 3.52
N GLY A 257 20.63 4.54 2.48
CA GLY A 257 20.08 5.88 2.35
C GLY A 257 18.55 5.87 2.35
N LEU A 258 17.95 4.98 1.57
CA LEU A 258 16.50 4.81 1.49
C LEU A 258 15.90 4.30 2.81
N TYR A 259 16.53 3.32 3.47
CA TYR A 259 16.07 2.87 4.80
C TYR A 259 16.14 3.98 5.85
N ARG A 260 17.18 4.82 5.81
CA ARG A 260 17.27 6.00 6.68
C ARG A 260 16.15 7.00 6.38
N ASP A 261 15.76 7.18 5.12
CA ASP A 261 14.66 8.06 4.77
C ASP A 261 13.30 7.48 5.22
N ILE A 262 13.13 6.15 5.19
CA ILE A 262 11.97 5.49 5.83
C ILE A 262 11.94 5.80 7.34
N LEU A 263 13.07 5.65 8.03
CA LEU A 263 13.16 5.92 9.48
C LEU A 263 12.94 7.40 9.85
N LYS A 264 13.09 8.34 8.92
CA LYS A 264 12.69 9.74 9.13
C LYS A 264 11.17 9.94 9.04
N LEU A 265 10.50 9.16 8.19
CA LEU A 265 9.04 9.21 8.00
C LEU A 265 8.32 8.44 9.11
N ASP A 266 8.88 7.30 9.50
CA ASP A 266 8.39 6.41 10.53
C ASP A 266 9.57 5.91 11.37
N SER A 267 9.80 6.57 12.52
CA SER A 267 10.92 6.23 13.41
C SER A 267 10.79 4.85 14.06
N GLN A 268 9.60 4.25 14.05
CA GLN A 268 9.32 2.94 14.62
C GLN A 268 9.30 1.84 13.54
N ASN A 269 9.83 2.12 12.34
CA ASN A 269 9.90 1.13 11.28
C ASN A 269 10.98 0.05 11.55
N ALA A 270 10.59 -1.01 12.25
CA ALA A 270 11.50 -2.07 12.66
C ALA A 270 12.19 -2.77 11.47
N THR A 271 11.50 -2.93 10.34
CA THR A 271 12.04 -3.58 9.14
C THR A 271 13.15 -2.75 8.49
N ALA A 272 12.99 -1.42 8.40
CA ALA A 272 14.04 -0.54 7.87
C ALA A 272 15.28 -0.55 8.76
N ALA A 273 15.12 -0.48 10.09
CA ALA A 273 16.22 -0.60 11.04
C ALA A 273 16.92 -1.97 10.93
N PHE A 274 16.14 -3.05 10.86
CA PHE A 274 16.67 -4.41 10.68
C PHE A 274 17.52 -4.52 9.41
N ASN A 275 17.04 -4.03 8.27
CA ASN A 275 17.78 -4.13 7.01
C ASN A 275 19.05 -3.25 7.00
N GLN A 276 19.08 -2.13 7.72
CA GLN A 276 20.35 -1.41 7.94
C GLN A 276 21.35 -2.27 8.73
N GLY A 277 20.89 -2.90 9.80
CA GLY A 277 21.71 -3.83 10.58
C GLY A 277 22.23 -5.00 9.74
N TYR A 278 21.37 -5.56 8.90
CA TYR A 278 21.73 -6.65 7.98
C TYR A 278 22.82 -6.24 6.99
N ILE A 279 22.72 -5.06 6.38
CA ILE A 279 23.77 -4.56 5.47
C ILE A 279 25.11 -4.38 6.20
N HIS A 280 25.08 -3.84 7.42
CA HIS A 280 26.29 -3.70 8.24
C HIS A 280 26.90 -5.04 8.62
N LEU A 281 26.08 -6.02 9.00
CA LEU A 281 26.50 -7.36 9.38
C LEU A 281 27.10 -8.13 8.20
N GLU A 282 26.32 -8.33 7.13
CA GLU A 282 26.63 -9.28 6.07
C GLU A 282 27.54 -8.69 4.99
N HIS A 283 27.35 -7.42 4.63
CA HIS A 283 28.07 -6.83 3.50
C HIS A 283 29.27 -5.99 3.92
N PHE A 284 29.20 -5.28 5.05
CA PHE A 284 30.27 -4.39 5.49
C PHE A 284 31.10 -4.95 6.65
N GLN A 285 30.66 -6.02 7.32
CA GLN A 285 31.33 -6.61 8.49
C GLN A 285 31.58 -5.55 9.59
N GLN A 286 30.63 -4.63 9.75
CA GLN A 286 30.64 -3.55 10.73
C GLN A 286 29.74 -3.93 11.90
N TYR A 287 30.21 -4.87 12.71
CA TYR A 287 29.40 -5.53 13.73
C TYR A 287 28.87 -4.57 14.82
N ASP A 288 29.67 -3.59 15.26
CA ASP A 288 29.20 -2.56 16.21
C ASP A 288 28.00 -1.76 15.66
N SER A 289 28.05 -1.40 14.37
CA SER A 289 26.94 -0.69 13.72
C SER A 289 25.74 -1.61 13.53
N ALA A 290 25.97 -2.88 13.21
CA ALA A 290 24.90 -3.87 13.11
C ALA A 290 24.15 -4.01 14.45
N VAL A 291 24.87 -4.07 15.58
CA VAL A 291 24.27 -4.10 16.92
C VAL A 291 23.36 -2.90 17.16
N VAL A 292 23.81 -1.69 16.83
CA VAL A 292 22.99 -0.47 17.01
C VAL A 292 21.68 -0.55 16.24
N HIS A 293 21.73 -0.96 14.97
CA HIS A 293 20.55 -1.02 14.12
C HIS A 293 19.60 -2.18 14.48
N PHE A 294 20.12 -3.35 14.86
CA PHE A 294 19.27 -4.43 15.37
C PHE A 294 18.63 -4.08 16.72
N SER A 295 19.34 -3.35 17.60
CA SER A 295 18.73 -2.81 18.82
C SER A 295 17.58 -1.87 18.51
N GLN A 296 17.73 -0.94 17.55
CA GLN A 296 16.62 -0.08 17.11
C GLN A 296 15.42 -0.89 16.58
N ALA A 297 15.67 -1.96 15.81
CA ALA A 297 14.62 -2.84 15.31
C ALA A 297 13.89 -3.58 16.46
N ILE A 298 14.62 -4.02 17.49
CA ILE A 298 14.07 -4.67 18.68
C ILE A 298 13.29 -3.67 19.55
N ASP A 299 13.79 -2.44 19.72
CA ASP A 299 13.09 -1.39 20.46
C ASP A 299 11.75 -1.03 19.80
N ALA A 300 11.72 -1.01 18.47
CA ALA A 300 10.50 -0.80 17.69
C ALA A 300 9.57 -2.02 17.69
N LEU A 301 10.11 -3.24 17.65
CA LEU A 301 9.37 -4.50 17.61
C LEU A 301 9.98 -5.53 18.59
N PRO A 302 9.56 -5.51 19.88
CA PRO A 302 10.21 -6.32 20.92
C PRO A 302 10.11 -7.85 20.76
N TYR A 303 9.30 -8.35 19.83
CA TYR A 303 9.15 -9.78 19.52
C TYR A 303 9.81 -10.18 18.18
N TYR A 304 10.67 -9.32 17.63
CA TYR A 304 11.34 -9.55 16.34
C TYR A 304 12.49 -10.55 16.48
N HIS A 305 12.16 -11.84 16.57
CA HIS A 305 13.13 -12.92 16.79
C HIS A 305 14.31 -12.92 15.79
N GLN A 306 14.09 -12.55 14.52
CA GLN A 306 15.19 -12.42 13.56
C GLN A 306 16.17 -11.31 13.94
N ALA A 307 15.70 -10.18 14.50
CA ALA A 307 16.56 -9.09 14.94
C ALA A 307 17.44 -9.51 16.13
N PHE A 308 16.87 -10.22 17.11
CA PHE A 308 17.64 -10.82 18.20
C PHE A 308 18.71 -11.78 17.67
N TYR A 309 18.33 -12.72 16.79
CA TYR A 309 19.29 -13.66 16.22
C TYR A 309 20.44 -12.96 15.48
N ASN A 310 20.15 -11.98 14.63
CA ASN A 310 21.20 -11.27 13.89
C ASN A 310 22.03 -10.33 14.79
N ARG A 311 21.46 -9.77 15.85
CA ARG A 311 22.23 -9.03 16.86
C ARG A 311 23.16 -9.97 17.64
N GLY A 312 22.70 -11.18 17.94
CA GLY A 312 23.53 -12.25 18.50
C GLY A 312 24.70 -12.64 17.59
N LEU A 313 24.47 -12.77 16.28
CA LEU A 313 25.56 -13.01 15.30
C LEU A 313 26.59 -11.86 15.29
N ALA A 314 26.12 -10.61 15.41
CA ALA A 314 26.99 -9.46 15.49
C ALA A 314 27.83 -9.47 16.78
N TYR A 315 27.22 -9.74 17.94
CA TYR A 315 27.95 -9.89 19.21
C TYR A 315 28.95 -11.04 19.20
N GLU A 316 28.58 -12.19 18.62
CA GLU A 316 29.52 -13.32 18.47
C GLU A 316 30.72 -12.95 17.59
N SER A 317 30.50 -12.15 16.54
CA SER A 317 31.58 -11.62 15.69
C SER A 317 32.47 -10.59 16.41
N LEU A 318 31.94 -9.95 17.45
CA LEU A 318 32.67 -9.06 18.36
C LEU A 318 33.31 -9.80 19.55
N ASP A 319 33.21 -11.13 19.60
CA ASP A 319 33.65 -11.99 20.72
C ASP A 319 32.92 -11.72 22.06
N ASP A 320 31.77 -11.03 22.02
CA ASP A 320 30.88 -10.88 23.18
C ASP A 320 29.90 -12.06 23.25
N LEU A 321 30.44 -13.21 23.65
CA LEU A 321 29.70 -14.46 23.76
C LEU A 321 28.55 -14.38 24.78
N THR A 322 28.67 -13.52 25.79
CA THR A 322 27.62 -13.36 26.82
C THR A 322 26.39 -12.68 26.23
N GLN A 323 26.55 -11.58 25.49
CA GLN A 323 25.43 -10.93 24.81
C GLN A 323 24.88 -11.79 23.68
N ALA A 324 25.75 -12.49 22.94
CA ALA A 324 25.31 -13.41 21.90
C ALA A 324 24.40 -14.53 22.45
N GLU A 325 24.78 -15.16 23.56
CA GLU A 325 23.96 -16.18 24.23
C GLU A 325 22.58 -15.63 24.61
N LEU A 326 22.53 -14.46 25.25
CA LEU A 326 21.28 -13.81 25.67
C LEU A 326 20.36 -13.58 24.47
N ASP A 327 20.89 -13.02 23.39
CA ASP A 327 20.12 -12.73 22.18
C ASP A 327 19.61 -14.00 21.48
N TYR A 328 20.41 -15.08 21.42
CA TYR A 328 19.94 -16.35 20.87
C TYR A 328 18.85 -16.99 21.72
N ARG A 329 18.94 -16.89 23.05
CA ARG A 329 17.87 -17.34 23.95
C ARG A 329 16.59 -16.54 23.77
N GLU A 330 16.68 -15.23 23.62
CA GLU A 330 15.52 -14.38 23.35
C GLU A 330 14.89 -14.68 21.98
N ALA A 331 15.70 -14.90 20.94
CA ALA A 331 15.21 -15.33 19.64
C ALA A 331 14.40 -16.65 19.74
N LEU A 332 14.91 -17.63 20.51
CA LEU A 332 14.22 -18.90 20.75
C LEU A 332 13.02 -18.78 21.69
N ARG A 333 13.01 -17.80 22.60
CA ARG A 333 11.85 -17.52 23.45
C ARG A 333 10.64 -17.07 22.61
N TYR A 334 10.89 -16.25 21.60
CA TYR A 334 9.85 -15.78 20.67
C TYR A 334 9.54 -16.78 19.56
N GLN A 335 10.54 -17.52 19.07
CA GLN A 335 10.38 -18.55 18.03
C GLN A 335 11.12 -19.84 18.42
N PRO A 336 10.48 -20.76 19.18
CA PRO A 336 11.15 -21.95 19.71
C PRO A 336 11.71 -22.95 18.69
N ASP A 337 11.17 -22.98 17.47
CA ASP A 337 11.62 -23.84 16.36
C ASP A 337 12.63 -23.14 15.43
N PHE A 338 13.18 -21.98 15.84
CA PHE A 338 14.16 -21.26 15.03
C PHE A 338 15.53 -21.94 15.05
N THR A 339 15.68 -22.92 14.14
CA THR A 339 16.84 -23.82 14.08
C THR A 339 18.18 -23.09 14.03
N SER A 340 18.27 -21.99 13.26
CA SER A 340 19.50 -21.21 13.14
C SER A 340 19.95 -20.61 14.48
N ALA A 341 19.00 -20.12 15.30
CA ALA A 341 19.29 -19.60 16.64
C ALA A 341 19.69 -20.71 17.62
N ALA A 342 19.07 -21.89 17.54
CA ALA A 342 19.44 -23.06 18.36
C ALA A 342 20.88 -23.53 18.08
N LEU A 343 21.26 -23.62 16.80
CA LEU A 343 22.62 -23.98 16.41
C LEU A 343 23.64 -22.91 16.81
N ALA A 344 23.27 -21.63 16.74
CA ALA A 344 24.12 -20.54 17.17
C ALA A 344 24.32 -20.51 18.69
N LEU A 345 23.25 -20.74 19.46
CA LEU A 345 23.30 -20.88 20.90
C LEU A 345 24.22 -22.04 21.32
N GLN A 346 24.06 -23.22 20.71
CA GLN A 346 24.90 -24.37 21.00
C GLN A 346 26.39 -24.05 20.74
N ARG A 347 26.69 -23.43 19.59
CA ARG A 347 28.06 -23.06 19.23
C ARG A 347 28.71 -22.10 20.23
N VAL A 348 27.95 -21.17 20.79
CA VAL A 348 28.44 -20.24 21.83
C VAL A 348 28.65 -20.95 23.17
N LEU A 349 27.76 -21.87 23.54
CA LEU A 349 27.86 -22.63 24.80
C LEU A 349 29.01 -23.65 24.83
N ASP A 350 29.47 -24.10 23.65
CA ASP A 350 30.56 -25.07 23.51
C ASP A 350 31.97 -24.43 23.54
N ARG A 351 32.07 -23.09 23.60
CA ARG A 351 33.33 -22.33 23.70
C ARG A 351 33.63 -21.92 25.14
#